data_AF-A0A8T6MHE2-F1
#
_entry.id   AF-A0A8T6MHE2-F1
#
_cell.length_a   1.000
_cell.length_b   1.000
_cell.length_c   1.000
_cell.angle_alpha   90.00
_cell.angle_beta   90.00
_cell.angle_gamma   90.00
#
_symmetry.space_group_name_H-M   'P 1'
#
loop_
_entity.id
_entity.type
_entity.pdbx_description
1 polymer ?
#
loop_
_entity_poly.entity_id
_entity_poly.type
_entity_poly.pdbx_seq_one_letter_code
_entity_poly.pdbx_strand_id
1 'polypeptide(L)' 'MSTSLGFVYVAKRKCGKISASAWDDVNWNNHDKIKTFRSWLARGDTIEVIERFKNDEMPEWICDTFCCEGCCTK' A
#
# COMPACT_ATOMS: atom_id res chain seq x y z
N MET A 1 19.83 -9.89 -13.59
CA MET A 1 19.62 -9.51 -12.17
C MET A 1 18.64 -8.34 -12.17
N SER A 2 17.51 -8.47 -11.48
CA SER A 2 16.55 -7.38 -11.33
C SER A 2 17.14 -6.32 -10.38
N THR A 3 16.99 -5.03 -10.73
CA THR A 3 17.49 -3.92 -9.90
C THR A 3 16.47 -3.63 -8.82
N SER A 4 16.84 -3.75 -7.54
CA SER A 4 15.95 -3.36 -6.43
C SER A 4 15.71 -1.85 -6.45
N LEU A 5 14.45 -1.47 -6.26
CA LEU A 5 13.98 -0.09 -6.13
C LEU A 5 13.71 0.28 -4.67
N GLY A 6 13.81 -0.68 -3.75
CA GLY A 6 13.56 -0.51 -2.32
C GLY A 6 12.23 -1.11 -1.87
N PHE A 7 11.85 -0.76 -0.63
CA PHE A 7 10.68 -1.31 0.04
C PHE A 7 9.48 -0.36 -0.03
N VAL A 8 8.28 -0.95 -0.16
CA VAL A 8 7.01 -0.24 -0.16
C VAL A 8 6.12 -0.83 0.92
N TYR A 9 5.53 0.03 1.73
CA TYR A 9 4.40 -0.33 2.56
C TYR A 9 3.13 -0.26 1.73
N VAL A 10 2.38 -1.36 1.68
CA VAL A 10 1.10 -1.44 0.99
C VAL A 10 -0.01 -1.69 2.00
N ALA A 11 -1.08 -0.90 1.90
CA ALA A 11 -2.32 -1.13 2.62
C ALA A 11 -3.22 -1.99 1.74
N LYS A 12 -3.62 -3.16 2.23
CA LYS A 12 -4.53 -4.08 1.53
C LYS A 12 -5.88 -4.12 2.20
N ARG A 13 -6.92 -4.16 1.39
CA ARG A 13 -8.30 -4.39 1.85
C ARG A 13 -8.52 -5.88 2.08
N LYS A 14 -9.62 -6.23 2.75
CA LYS A 14 -10.02 -7.65 2.94
C LYS A 14 -10.14 -8.43 1.63
N CYS A 15 -10.38 -7.76 0.50
CA CYS A 15 -10.41 -8.40 -0.83
C CYS A 15 -9.03 -8.62 -1.47
N GLY A 16 -7.92 -8.34 -0.76
CA GLY A 16 -6.55 -8.55 -1.25
C GLY A 16 -5.97 -7.42 -2.10
N LYS A 17 -6.81 -6.52 -2.62
CA LYS A 17 -6.42 -5.37 -3.44
C LYS A 17 -5.77 -4.25 -2.62
N ILE A 18 -4.83 -3.53 -3.23
CA ILE A 18 -4.12 -2.41 -2.60
C ILE A 18 -5.01 -1.16 -2.58
N SER A 19 -5.18 -0.55 -1.40
CA SER A 19 -5.92 0.71 -1.22
C SER A 19 -5.03 1.93 -1.07
N ALA A 20 -3.79 1.75 -0.63
CA ALA A 20 -2.80 2.82 -0.51
C ALA A 20 -1.39 2.20 -0.51
N SER A 21 -0.39 2.99 -0.89
CA SER A 21 1.01 2.62 -0.73
C SER A 21 1.88 3.81 -0.37
N ALA A 22 2.99 3.56 0.33
CA ALA A 22 4.04 4.54 0.59
C ALA A 22 5.40 3.85 0.53
N TRP A 23 6.37 4.47 -0.16
CA TRP A 23 7.75 4.00 -0.16
C TRP A 23 8.38 4.16 1.22
N ASP A 24 9.22 3.19 1.62
CA ASP A 24 10.06 3.31 2.82
C ASP A 24 11.26 4.22 2.53
N ASP A 25 10.99 5.50 2.29
CA ASP A 25 12.01 6.50 2.01
C ASP A 25 12.73 6.90 3.30
N VAL A 26 14.04 7.15 3.20
CA VAL A 26 14.88 7.63 4.31
C VAL A 26 14.38 8.95 4.92
N ASN A 27 13.65 9.76 4.15
CA ASN A 27 13.09 11.03 4.61
C ASN A 27 11.70 10.87 5.26
N TRP A 28 11.12 9.66 5.26
CA TRP A 28 9.82 9.43 5.88
C TRP A 28 9.97 9.25 7.40
N ASN A 29 9.80 10.35 8.13
CA ASN A 29 9.98 10.35 9.57
C ASN A 29 8.98 9.42 10.29
N ASN A 30 9.41 8.90 11.45
CA ASN A 30 8.63 7.93 12.23
C ASN A 30 7.25 8.45 12.66
N HIS A 31 7.11 9.75 12.94
CA HIS A 31 5.85 10.32 13.38
C HIS A 31 4.79 10.25 12.26
N ASP A 32 5.14 10.68 11.06
CA ASP A 32 4.25 10.66 9.91
C ASP A 32 3.99 9.24 9.40
N LYS A 33 4.98 8.36 9.53
CA LYS A 33 4.85 6.92 9.27
C LYS A 33 3.81 6.27 10.18
N ILE A 34 3.90 6.50 11.49
CA ILE A 34 2.91 6.02 12.46
C ILE A 34 1.53 6.60 12.18
N LYS A 35 1.43 7.91 11.87
CA LYS A 35 0.15 8.55 11.54
C LYS A 35 -0.50 7.91 10.31
N THR A 36 0.30 7.62 9.29
CA THR A 36 -0.16 6.95 8.06
C THR A 36 -0.64 5.55 8.34
N PHE A 37 0.14 4.74 9.07
CA PHE A 37 -0.25 3.38 9.44
C PHE A 37 -1.52 3.35 10.30
N ARG A 38 -1.65 4.25 11.27
CA ARG A 38 -2.89 4.39 12.06
C ARG A 38 -4.09 4.70 11.17
N SER A 39 -3.94 5.59 10.19
CA SER A 39 -5.02 5.89 9.24
C SER A 39 -5.43 4.66 8.44
N TRP A 40 -4.46 3.88 7.92
CA TRP A 40 -4.75 2.68 7.13
C TRP A 40 -5.41 1.58 7.97
N LEU A 41 -4.89 1.33 9.18
CA LEU A 41 -5.48 0.39 10.13
C LEU A 41 -6.90 0.81 10.56
N ALA A 42 -7.14 2.11 10.77
CA ALA A 42 -8.46 2.63 11.11
C ALA A 42 -9.49 2.41 9.98
N ARG A 43 -9.06 2.33 8.72
CA ARG A 43 -9.92 1.94 7.60
C ARG A 43 -10.18 0.43 7.52
N GLY A 44 -9.54 -0.37 8.37
CA GLY A 44 -9.60 -1.84 8.34
C GLY A 44 -8.67 -2.48 7.31
N ASP A 45 -7.64 -1.77 6.85
CA ASP A 45 -6.62 -2.32 5.96
C ASP A 45 -5.61 -3.16 6.74
N THR A 46 -5.03 -4.17 6.10
CA THR A 46 -3.79 -4.83 6.55
C THR A 46 -2.59 -4.12 5.93
N ILE A 47 -1.47 -4.05 6.65
CA ILE A 47 -0.24 -3.40 6.17
C ILE A 47 0.80 -4.48 5.92
N GLU A 48 1.38 -4.48 4.73
CA GLU A 48 2.48 -5.36 4.34
C GLU A 48 3.65 -4.55 3.81
N VAL A 49 4.86 -5.09 3.94
CA VAL A 49 6.08 -4.54 3.34
C VAL A 49 6.50 -5.44 2.21
N ILE A 50 6.65 -4.88 1.02
CA ILE A 50 7.12 -5.59 -0.17
C ILE A 50 8.38 -4.91 -0.71
N GLU A 51 9.34 -5.70 -1.17
CA GLU A 51 10.44 -5.18 -1.99
C GLU A 51 9.97 -5.06 -3.44
N ARG A 52 10.34 -3.98 -4.11
CA ARG A 52 10.03 -3.76 -5.53
C ARG A 52 11.31 -3.77 -6.36
N PHE A 53 11.22 -4.31 -7.56
CA PHE A 53 12.30 -4.33 -8.52
C PHE A 53 11.91 -3.62 -9.82
N LYS A 54 12.93 -3.22 -10.58
CA LYS A 54 12.76 -2.65 -11.91
C LYS A 54 12.05 -3.66 -12.82
N ASN A 55 10.99 -3.19 -13.48
CA ASN A 55 10.08 -3.96 -14.32
C ASN A 55 9.13 -4.91 -13.58
N ASP A 56 8.99 -4.79 -12.25
CA ASP A 56 7.90 -5.45 -11.54
C ASP A 56 6.55 -4.98 -12.10
N GLU A 57 5.62 -5.92 -12.24
CA GLU A 57 4.24 -5.62 -12.60
C GLU A 57 3.62 -4.64 -11.60
N MET A 58 2.76 -3.76 -12.12
CA MET A 58 1.98 -2.85 -11.28
C MET A 58 1.02 -3.70 -10.43
N PRO A 59 1.02 -3.58 -9.09
CA PRO A 59 0.14 -4.37 -8.26
C PRO A 59 -1.32 -3.95 -8.49
N GLU A 60 -2.25 -4.87 -8.21
CA GLU A 60 -3.67 -4.60 -8.36
C GLU A 60 -4.16 -3.62 -7.29
N TRP A 61 -4.58 -2.44 -7.76
CA TRP A 61 -5.20 -1.42 -6.93
C TRP A 61 -6.70 -1.67 -6.80
N ILE A 62 -7.26 -1.36 -5.63
CA ILE A 62 -8.69 -1.18 -5.50
C ILE A 62 -9.09 -0.01 -6.40
N CYS A 63 -10.16 -0.20 -7.15
CA CYS A 63 -10.58 0.60 -8.29
C CYS A 63 -10.41 2.11 -8.14
N ASP A 64 -10.15 2.77 -9.27
CA ASP A 64 -9.92 4.19 -9.46
C ASP A 64 -10.73 5.09 -8.49
N THR A 65 -9.97 5.84 -7.68
CA THR A 65 -10.19 7.03 -6.81
C THR A 65 -11.57 7.35 -6.19
N PHE A 66 -12.70 6.80 -6.65
CA PHE A 66 -14.07 7.15 -6.24
C PHE A 66 -14.93 5.98 -5.74
N CYS A 67 -14.41 4.75 -5.71
CA CYS A 67 -15.21 3.59 -5.30
C CYS A 67 -15.19 3.36 -3.78
N CYS A 68 -15.78 4.29 -3.05
CA CYS A 68 -16.22 4.07 -1.68
C CYS A 68 -17.37 3.06 -1.70
N GLU A 69 -17.23 1.98 -0.94
CA GLU A 69 -18.25 0.99 -0.56
C GLU A 69 -18.51 -0.22 -1.48
N GLY A 70 -18.13 -0.21 -2.77
CA GLY A 70 -18.47 -1.30 -3.72
C GLY A 70 -17.33 -2.20 -4.24
N CYS A 71 -16.05 -1.81 -4.14
CA CYS A 71 -14.98 -2.55 -4.85
C CYS A 71 -14.45 -3.82 -4.15
N CYS A 72 -14.88 -4.09 -2.91
CA CYS A 72 -14.61 -5.35 -2.21
C CYS A 72 -15.90 -6.12 -1.88
N THR A 73 -17.06 -5.71 -2.39
CA THR A 73 -18.31 -6.48 -2.20
C THR A 73 -18.35 -7.65 -3.18
N LYS A 74 -17.98 -8.83 -2.66
CA LYS A 74 -18.20 -10.20 -3.15
C LYS A 74 -17.84 -10.51 -4.60
#